data_AF-A0A3P8K8J8-F1
#
_entry.id   AF-A0A3P8K8J8-F1
#
_cell.length_a   1.000
_cell.length_b   1.000
_cell.length_c   1.000
_cell.angle_alpha   90.00
_cell.angle_beta   90.00
_cell.angle_gamma   90.00
#
_symmetry.space_group_name_H-M   'P 1'
#
loop_
_entity.id
_entity.type
_entity.pdbx_description
1 polymer ?
#
loop_
_entity_poly.entity_id
_entity_poly.type
_entity_poly.pdbx_seq_one_letter_code
_entity_poly.pdbx_strand_id
1 'polypeptide(L)' 'MIHKLHGSCSYSGVPRLKKLCQTIESQLRAGTAAEDLEPELLELLDEMDNVTREACKLMGI' A
#
# COMPACT_ATOMS: atom_id res chain seq x y z
N MET A 1 4.80 -5.48 9.42
CA MET A 1 5.19 -4.22 8.74
C MET A 1 4.01 -3.56 8.01
N ILE A 2 3.18 -4.31 7.27
CA ILE A 2 1.96 -3.79 6.60
C ILE A 2 1.05 -2.97 7.53
N HIS A 3 0.83 -3.44 8.77
CA HIS A 3 0.02 -2.74 9.77
C HIS A 3 0.51 -1.31 10.09
N LYS A 4 1.83 -1.08 10.15
CA LYS A 4 2.39 0.26 10.37
C LYS A 4 2.16 1.17 9.15
N LEU A 5 2.27 0.59 7.95
CA LEU A 5 2.08 1.27 6.67
C LEU A 5 0.61 1.67 6.44
N HIS A 6 -0.33 0.79 6.82
CA HIS A 6 -1.76 1.08 6.84
C HIS A 6 -2.08 2.27 7.79
N GLY A 7 -1.48 2.28 8.98
CA GLY A 7 -1.61 3.37 9.94
C GLY A 7 -1.19 4.73 9.35
N SER A 8 -0.03 4.78 8.68
CA SER A 8 0.45 6.03 8.05
C SER A 8 -0.40 6.47 6.86
N CYS A 9 -0.89 5.55 6.01
CA CYS A 9 -1.71 5.90 4.84
C CYS A 9 -3.01 6.63 5.19
N SER A 10 -3.56 6.40 6.39
CA SER A 10 -4.81 7.01 6.83
C SER A 10 -4.73 8.53 7.01
N TYR A 11 -3.53 9.10 7.11
CA TYR A 11 -3.32 10.54 7.33
C TYR A 11 -2.69 11.27 6.14
N SER A 12 -2.37 10.56 5.04
CA SER A 12 -1.61 11.10 3.90
C SER A 12 -2.40 11.25 2.60
N GLY A 13 -3.70 10.98 2.59
CA GLY A 13 -4.54 11.18 1.40
C GLY A 13 -4.28 10.18 0.26
N VAL A 14 -3.89 8.94 0.59
CA VAL A 14 -3.54 7.88 -0.37
C VAL A 14 -4.55 6.71 -0.33
N PRO A 15 -5.79 6.91 -0.85
CA PRO A 15 -6.90 5.96 -0.64
C PRO A 15 -6.65 4.58 -1.26
N ARG A 16 -5.97 4.51 -2.42
CA ARG A 16 -5.64 3.24 -3.09
C ARG A 16 -4.58 2.47 -2.31
N LEU A 17 -3.50 3.13 -1.89
CA LEU A 17 -2.44 2.53 -1.06
C LEU A 17 -2.99 2.00 0.27
N LYS A 18 -3.90 2.75 0.91
CA LYS A 18 -4.61 2.30 2.13
C LYS A 18 -5.41 1.02 1.89
N LYS A 19 -6.17 0.96 0.80
CA LYS A 19 -6.99 -0.21 0.46
C LYS A 19 -6.13 -1.45 0.24
N LEU A 20 -5.01 -1.31 -0.48
CA LEU A 20 -4.06 -2.41 -0.71
C LEU A 20 -3.46 -2.92 0.60
N CYS A 21 -3.01 -2.00 1.47
CA CYS A 21 -2.50 -2.38 2.79
C CYS A 21 -3.55 -3.12 3.63
N GLN A 22 -4.81 -2.68 3.60
CA GLN A 22 -5.90 -3.32 4.33
C GLN A 22 -6.20 -4.73 3.79
N THR A 23 -6.25 -4.91 2.48
CA THR A 23 -6.48 -6.20 1.84
C THR A 23 -5.38 -7.19 2.21
N ILE A 24 -4.12 -6.81 2.01
CA ILE A 24 -2.96 -7.66 2.33
C ILE A 24 -2.95 -8.02 3.83
N GLU A 25 -3.20 -7.04 4.71
CA GLU A 25 -3.27 -7.31 6.15
C GLU A 25 -4.38 -8.30 6.50
N SER A 26 -5.56 -8.15 5.90
CA SER A 26 -6.70 -9.03 6.16
C SER A 26 -6.43 -10.46 5.70
N GLN A 27 -5.84 -10.63 4.51
CA GLN A 27 -5.54 -11.95 3.94
C GLN A 27 -4.44 -12.67 4.71
N LEU A 28 -3.38 -11.96 5.12
CA LEU A 28 -2.34 -12.52 5.98
C LEU A 28 -2.90 -12.95 7.35
N ARG A 29 -3.81 -12.16 7.94
CA ARG A 29 -4.50 -12.52 9.19
C ARG A 29 -5.42 -13.74 9.03
N ALA A 30 -6.00 -13.93 7.84
CA ALA A 30 -6.80 -15.10 7.50
C ALA A 30 -5.95 -16.36 7.23
N GLY A 31 -4.61 -16.26 7.26
CA GLY A 31 -3.71 -17.38 7.04
C GLY A 31 -3.35 -17.64 5.58
N THR A 32 -3.65 -16.69 4.69
CA THR A 32 -3.23 -16.76 3.27
C THR A 32 -1.70 -16.70 3.20
N ALA A 33 -1.09 -17.56 2.39
CA ALA A 33 0.36 -17.53 2.19
C ALA A 33 0.77 -16.24 1.48
N ALA A 34 1.96 -15.74 1.77
CA ALA A 34 2.45 -14.53 1.12
C ALA A 34 2.68 -14.73 -0.39
N GLU A 35 2.99 -15.96 -0.82
CA GLU A 35 3.11 -16.33 -2.23
C GLU A 35 1.80 -16.13 -2.99
N ASP A 36 0.66 -16.44 -2.38
CA ASP A 36 -0.67 -16.26 -2.97
C ASP A 36 -1.08 -14.78 -3.06
N LEU A 37 -0.35 -13.89 -2.36
CA LEU A 37 -0.58 -12.44 -2.33
C LEU A 37 0.42 -11.66 -3.20
N GLU A 38 1.23 -12.36 -4.00
CA GLU A 38 2.15 -11.73 -4.96
C GLU A 38 1.48 -10.62 -5.81
N PRO A 39 0.27 -10.79 -6.39
CA PRO A 39 -0.33 -9.74 -7.19
C PRO A 39 -0.67 -8.47 -6.40
N GLU A 40 -1.22 -8.59 -5.18
CA GLU A 40 -1.51 -7.43 -4.33
C GLU A 40 -0.23 -6.75 -3.84
N LEU A 41 0.83 -7.52 -3.59
CA LEU A 41 2.14 -6.99 -3.20
C LEU A 41 2.79 -6.21 -4.34
N LEU A 42 2.69 -6.68 -5.59
CA LEU A 42 3.14 -5.95 -6.77
C LEU A 42 2.33 -4.66 -6.97
N GLU A 43 1.01 -4.73 -6.84
CA GLU A 43 0.16 -3.53 -6.96
C GLU A 43 0.46 -2.51 -5.85
N LEU A 44 0.83 -2.98 -4.64
CA LEU A 44 1.27 -2.11 -3.56
C LEU A 44 2.56 -1.36 -3.92
N LEU A 45 3.54 -2.05 -4.51
CA LEU A 45 4.80 -1.43 -4.94
C LEU A 45 4.57 -0.38 -6.03
N ASP A 46 3.75 -0.71 -7.04
CA ASP A 46 3.40 0.22 -8.11
C ASP A 46 2.70 1.48 -7.56
N GLU A 47 1.79 1.30 -6.60
CA GLU A 47 1.09 2.43 -5.99
C GLU A 47 2.01 3.28 -5.11
N MET A 48 3.03 2.69 -4.45
CA MET A 48 4.05 3.44 -3.72
C MET A 48 4.87 4.35 -4.65
N ASP A 49 5.22 3.85 -5.83
CA ASP A 49 5.91 4.64 -6.86
C ASP A 49 5.01 5.75 -7.40
N ASN A 50 3.73 5.45 -7.63
CA ASN A 50 2.74 6.44 -8.08
C ASN A 50 2.60 7.58 -7.05
N VAL A 51 2.41 7.25 -5.77
CA VAL A 51 2.33 8.23 -4.68
C VAL A 51 3.60 9.07 -4.61
N THR A 52 4.77 8.47 -4.76
CA THR A 52 6.06 9.18 -4.76
C THR A 52 6.16 10.17 -5.92
N ARG A 53 5.74 9.76 -7.12
CA ARG A 53 5.71 10.63 -8.31
C ARG A 53 4.76 11.81 -8.13
N GLU A 54 3.55 11.56 -7.63
CA GLU A 54 2.57 12.63 -7.37
C GLU A 54 3.04 13.58 -6.26
N ALA A 55 3.69 13.05 -5.22
CA ALA A 55 4.29 13.87 -4.18
C ALA A 55 5.41 14.77 -4.72
N CYS A 56 6.32 14.26 -5.56
CA CYS A 56 7.34 15.07 -6.20
C CYS A 56 6.74 16.19 -7.06
N LYS A 57 5.71 15.88 -7.88
CA LYS A 57 4.99 16.88 -8.68
C LYS A 57 4.39 18.00 -7.82
N LEU A 58 3.76 17.65 -6.70
CA LEU A 58 3.19 18.62 -5.75
C LEU A 58 4.26 19.50 -5.09
N MET A 59 5.45 18.92 -4.84
CA MET A 59 6.59 19.65 -4.26
C MET A 59 7.39 20.47 -5.30
N GLY A 60 7.07 20.32 -6.60
CA GLY A 60 7.74 21.07 -7.67
C GLY A 60 9.19 20.66 -7.91
N ILE A 61 9.55 19.43 -7.57
CA ILE A 61 10.88 18.83 -7.79
C ILE A 61 10.84 17.68 -8.80
#